data_AF-A0A843YV11-F1
#
_entry.id   AF-A0A843YV11-F1
#
_cell.length_a   1.000
_cell.length_b   1.000
_cell.length_c   1.000
_cell.angle_alpha   90.00
_cell.angle_beta   90.00
_cell.angle_gamma   90.00
#
_symmetry.space_group_name_H-M   'P 1'
#
loop_
_entity.id
_entity.type
_entity.pdbx_description
1 polymer ?
#
loop_
_entity_poly.entity_id
_entity_poly.type
_entity_poly.pdbx_seq_one_letter_code
_entity_poly.pdbx_strand_id
1 'polypeptide(L)'
;MKKHHFILMLIAALIAAIACMFFYPQEAKVIKLTEQRASKQTTTMPVAAISVVPTRAVHNRSAFIAISKAYQSTNDLYALYAKYRNSENADEKYFAWNALQFCARYALPGRGNVIVVLPKSPPYKLLDGPANSAPSRDIADRNLAARCAGFTNMTVDALKAENKALGKEVQNGDSYAAIEYKLIALDKIGKKDEAHLLAKNAFLSQEPDAIVALTGYMQTLWDDAEHKNTNENIEVKDLQSVKPDTRAMGFHLAACDLGLDCSAHAVDVEGMCVYGGSCEMPMEEALKQLLTPAEIDDMLNKRDFYVQAIKAGDYKAVGL
;
A
#
# COMPACT_ATOMS: atom_id res chain seq x y z
N MET A 1 3.45 -52.02 18.26
CA MET A 1 4.68 -51.23 18.05
C MET A 1 4.87 -50.27 19.22
N LYS A 2 6.05 -50.24 19.84
CA LYS A 2 6.34 -49.34 20.97
C LYS A 2 6.31 -47.88 20.49
N LYS A 3 5.71 -46.96 21.26
CA LYS A 3 5.51 -45.53 20.91
C LYS A 3 6.77 -44.84 20.36
N HIS A 4 7.96 -45.31 20.73
CA HIS A 4 9.23 -44.74 20.29
C HIS A 4 9.58 -45.04 18.82
N HIS A 5 9.06 -46.13 18.24
CA HIS A 5 9.28 -46.43 16.81
C HIS A 5 8.44 -45.54 15.89
N PHE A 6 7.27 -45.09 16.34
CA PHE A 6 6.44 -44.17 15.57
C PHE A 6 7.05 -42.77 15.50
N ILE A 7 7.61 -42.29 16.60
CA ILE A 7 8.29 -41.00 16.66
C ILE A 7 9.55 -41.00 15.77
N LEU A 8 10.32 -42.09 15.78
CA LEU A 8 11.51 -42.19 14.92
C LEU A 8 11.16 -42.23 13.42
N MET A 9 10.05 -42.88 13.03
CA MET A 9 9.58 -42.83 11.63
C MET A 9 9.16 -41.42 11.20
N LEU A 10 8.47 -40.67 12.07
CA LEU A 10 8.04 -39.31 11.78
C LEU A 10 9.22 -38.36 11.58
N ILE A 11 10.26 -38.48 12.42
CA ILE A 11 11.48 -37.67 12.29
C ILE A 11 12.22 -38.02 10.99
N ALA A 12 12.34 -39.30 10.65
CA ALA A 12 12.99 -39.73 9.41
C ALA A 12 12.25 -39.23 8.16
N ALA A 13 10.92 -39.26 8.16
CA ALA A 13 10.11 -38.72 7.07
C ALA A 13 10.26 -37.20 6.92
N LEU A 14 10.35 -36.47 8.04
CA LEU A 14 10.54 -35.02 8.02
C LEU A 14 11.91 -34.62 7.44
N ILE A 15 12.97 -35.36 7.81
CA ILE A 15 14.33 -35.11 7.30
C ILE A 15 14.40 -35.40 5.79
N ALA A 16 13.75 -36.47 5.32
CA ALA A 16 13.70 -36.80 3.89
C ALA A 16 12.94 -35.73 3.07
N ALA A 17 11.85 -35.18 3.62
CA ALA A 17 11.08 -34.12 2.97
C ALA A 17 11.89 -32.82 2.85
N ILE A 18 12.66 -32.46 3.89
CA ILE A 18 13.54 -31.29 3.86
C ILE A 18 14.67 -31.48 2.85
N ALA A 19 15.29 -32.66 2.79
CA ALA A 19 16.35 -32.96 1.83
C ALA A 19 15.87 -32.86 0.37
N CYS A 20 14.61 -33.26 0.08
CA CYS A 20 14.06 -33.13 -1.27
C CYS A 20 13.79 -31.68 -1.70
N MET A 21 13.60 -30.73 -0.77
CA MET A 21 13.40 -29.33 -1.13
C MET A 21 14.71 -28.60 -1.50
N PHE A 22 15.86 -29.05 -0.99
CA PHE A 22 17.15 -28.38 -1.25
C PHE A 22 17.90 -28.92 -2.47
N PHE A 23 17.51 -30.07 -3.04
CA PHE A 23 18.21 -30.73 -4.14
C PHE A 23 17.46 -30.70 -5.49
N TYR A 24 16.54 -29.76 -5.70
CA TYR A 24 16.01 -29.49 -7.05
C TYR A 24 16.90 -28.46 -7.77
N PRO A 25 17.83 -28.87 -8.65
CA PRO A 25 18.51 -27.92 -9.51
C PRO A 25 17.50 -27.34 -10.50
N GLN A 26 17.25 -26.03 -10.40
CA GLN A 26 16.63 -25.28 -11.49
C GLN A 26 17.62 -25.23 -12.65
N GLU A 27 17.41 -26.07 -13.67
CA GLU A 27 18.04 -25.89 -14.97
C GLU A 27 17.51 -24.59 -15.60
N ALA A 28 18.27 -23.50 -15.44
CA ALA A 28 18.09 -22.30 -16.23
C ALA A 28 18.45 -22.61 -17.69
N LYS A 29 17.42 -22.77 -18.55
CA LYS A 29 17.58 -22.79 -20.00
C LYS A 29 18.14 -21.43 -20.47
N VAL A 30 19.45 -21.37 -20.62
CA VAL A 30 20.14 -20.31 -21.36
C VAL A 30 19.85 -20.52 -22.84
N ILE A 31 18.93 -19.73 -23.39
CA ILE A 31 18.74 -19.64 -24.84
C ILE A 31 19.96 -18.91 -25.40
N LYS A 32 20.88 -19.69 -25.99
CA LYS A 32 21.94 -19.16 -26.85
C LYS A 32 21.30 -18.61 -28.13
N LEU A 33 21.21 -17.29 -28.24
CA LEU A 33 20.96 -16.62 -29.51
C LEU A 33 22.25 -16.68 -30.33
N THR A 34 22.24 -17.58 -31.31
CA THR A 34 23.31 -17.80 -32.26
C THR A 34 23.57 -16.54 -33.07
N GLU A 35 24.83 -16.16 -33.04
CA GLU A 35 25.51 -15.16 -33.86
C GLU A 35 25.20 -15.36 -35.36
N GLN A 36 24.44 -14.45 -35.97
CA GLN A 36 24.41 -14.30 -37.43
C GLN A 36 25.02 -12.95 -37.79
N ARG A 37 26.35 -13.00 -37.98
CA ARG A 37 27.16 -11.97 -38.60
C ARG A 37 26.80 -11.92 -40.08
N ALA A 38 26.05 -10.90 -40.50
CA ALA A 38 26.01 -10.45 -41.89
C ALA A 38 26.50 -9.00 -41.92
N SER A 39 27.72 -8.85 -42.40
CA SER A 39 28.36 -7.57 -42.69
C SER A 39 27.54 -6.78 -43.70
N LYS A 40 27.14 -5.57 -43.33
CA LYS A 40 26.98 -4.46 -44.27
C LYS A 40 27.42 -3.17 -43.59
N GLN A 41 28.63 -2.74 -43.91
CA GLN A 41 29.13 -1.39 -43.66
C GLN A 41 28.17 -0.37 -44.27
N THR A 42 27.65 0.54 -43.46
CA THR A 42 27.21 1.86 -43.93
C THR A 42 27.31 2.86 -42.78
N THR A 43 28.31 3.73 -42.91
CA THR A 43 28.42 5.11 -42.40
C THR A 43 27.98 5.39 -40.96
N THR A 44 28.97 5.50 -40.07
CA THR A 44 28.89 6.17 -38.77
C THR A 44 28.40 7.61 -38.91
N MET A 45 27.19 7.90 -38.41
CA MET A 45 26.85 9.21 -37.86
C MET A 45 26.73 9.08 -36.34
N PRO A 46 27.16 10.08 -35.56
CA PRO A 46 27.01 10.05 -34.11
C PRO A 46 25.52 10.11 -33.78
N VAL A 47 24.95 8.96 -33.40
CA VAL A 47 23.64 8.96 -32.72
C VAL A 47 23.91 9.56 -31.35
N ALA A 48 23.59 10.85 -31.23
CA ALA A 48 23.41 11.47 -29.92
C ALA A 48 22.50 10.53 -29.13
N ALA A 49 22.97 10.08 -27.96
CA ALA A 49 22.14 9.39 -27.01
C ALA A 49 21.00 10.35 -26.66
N ILE A 50 19.85 10.17 -27.32
CA ILE A 50 18.61 10.79 -26.92
C ILE A 50 18.30 10.14 -25.57
N SER A 51 18.75 10.81 -24.51
CA SER A 51 18.22 10.60 -23.18
C SER A 51 16.74 10.94 -23.29
N VAL A 52 15.93 9.91 -23.55
CA VAL A 52 14.49 10.02 -23.41
C VAL A 52 14.26 10.14 -21.91
N VAL A 53 14.42 11.35 -21.39
CA VAL A 53 13.80 11.75 -20.14
C VAL A 53 12.34 11.42 -20.34
N PRO A 54 11.74 10.50 -19.56
CA PRO A 54 10.32 10.24 -19.66
C PRO A 54 9.64 11.60 -19.52
N THR A 55 8.98 12.05 -20.58
CA THR A 55 8.10 13.20 -20.51
C THR A 55 7.05 12.81 -19.49
N ARG A 56 7.26 13.21 -18.23
CA ARG A 56 6.29 13.09 -17.16
C ARG A 56 5.00 13.63 -17.74
N ALA A 57 4.03 12.76 -17.96
CA ALA A 57 2.66 13.20 -18.14
C ALA A 57 2.42 14.17 -16.99
N VAL A 58 2.09 15.42 -17.32
CA VAL A 58 1.74 16.43 -16.33
C VAL A 58 0.48 15.89 -15.68
N HIS A 59 0.69 15.21 -14.54
CA HIS A 59 -0.37 14.54 -13.81
C HIS A 59 -1.41 15.58 -13.43
N ASN A 60 -2.65 15.34 -13.84
CA ASN A 60 -3.74 16.28 -13.60
C ASN A 60 -4.24 16.11 -12.17
N ARG A 61 -3.56 16.79 -11.24
CA ARG A 61 -3.85 16.76 -9.80
C ARG A 61 -5.33 17.00 -9.49
N SER A 62 -6.02 17.87 -10.24
CA SER A 62 -7.44 18.13 -10.05
C SER A 62 -8.31 16.92 -10.40
N ALA A 63 -7.99 16.23 -11.50
CA ALA A 63 -8.68 14.99 -11.88
C ALA A 63 -8.39 13.88 -10.85
N PHE A 64 -7.15 13.78 -10.37
CA PHE A 64 -6.75 12.85 -9.32
C PHE A 64 -7.55 13.05 -8.02
N ILE A 65 -7.61 14.29 -7.51
CA ILE A 65 -8.37 14.62 -6.30
C ILE A 65 -9.86 14.31 -6.50
N ALA A 66 -10.41 14.58 -7.69
CA ALA A 66 -11.81 14.29 -7.99
C ALA A 66 -12.13 12.79 -7.92
N ILE A 67 -11.26 11.93 -8.45
CA ILE A 67 -11.47 10.48 -8.39
C ILE A 67 -11.23 9.92 -6.98
N SER A 68 -10.22 10.40 -6.26
CA SER A 68 -9.99 10.04 -4.86
C SER A 68 -11.22 10.36 -4.01
N LYS A 69 -11.75 11.58 -4.13
CA LYS A 69 -12.98 11.99 -3.45
C LYS A 69 -14.19 11.14 -3.87
N ALA A 70 -14.32 10.82 -5.15
CA ALA A 70 -15.39 9.94 -5.62
C ALA A 70 -15.29 8.54 -5.01
N TYR A 71 -14.08 7.99 -4.86
CA TYR A 71 -13.86 6.73 -4.16
C TYR A 71 -14.26 6.81 -2.69
N GLN A 72 -13.83 7.84 -1.97
CA GLN A 72 -14.11 7.96 -0.53
C GLN A 72 -15.59 8.20 -0.22
N SER A 73 -16.32 8.88 -1.11
CA SER A 73 -17.71 9.30 -0.87
C SER A 73 -18.78 8.51 -1.61
N THR A 74 -18.41 7.59 -2.52
CA THR A 74 -19.40 6.84 -3.30
C THR A 74 -20.22 5.89 -2.41
N ASN A 75 -21.52 5.81 -2.73
CA ASN A 75 -22.43 4.80 -2.20
C ASN A 75 -22.47 3.52 -3.06
N ASP A 76 -21.75 3.51 -4.18
CA ASP A 76 -21.65 2.37 -5.10
C ASP A 76 -20.20 2.26 -5.61
N LEU A 77 -19.42 1.41 -4.95
CA LEU A 77 -18.04 1.12 -5.33
C LEU A 77 -17.95 0.28 -6.61
N TYR A 78 -19.01 -0.47 -6.94
CA TYR A 78 -19.06 -1.24 -8.17
C TYR A 78 -19.20 -0.32 -9.39
N ALA A 79 -20.02 0.73 -9.31
CA ALA A 79 -20.15 1.72 -10.38
C ALA A 79 -18.80 2.43 -10.66
N LEU A 80 -18.05 2.76 -9.62
CA LEU A 80 -16.70 3.34 -9.75
C LEU A 80 -15.76 2.35 -10.45
N TYR A 81 -15.72 1.11 -9.98
CA TYR A 81 -14.92 0.04 -10.59
C TYR A 81 -15.31 -0.18 -12.07
N ALA A 82 -16.60 -0.31 -12.37
CA ALA A 82 -17.08 -0.56 -13.72
C ALA A 82 -16.72 0.58 -14.68
N LYS A 83 -16.74 1.83 -14.20
CA LYS A 83 -16.36 3.01 -14.98
C LYS A 83 -14.86 3.02 -15.32
N TYR A 84 -14.00 2.69 -14.36
CA TYR A 84 -12.56 2.97 -14.47
C TYR A 84 -11.66 1.75 -14.67
N ARG A 85 -12.16 0.51 -14.53
CA ARG A 85 -11.33 -0.71 -14.67
C ARG A 85 -10.60 -0.83 -16.02
N ASN A 86 -11.17 -0.26 -17.08
CA ASN A 86 -10.60 -0.27 -18.43
C ASN A 86 -9.98 1.08 -18.83
N SER A 87 -9.80 2.02 -17.90
CA SER A 87 -9.28 3.36 -18.22
C SER A 87 -7.83 3.32 -18.71
N GLU A 88 -7.45 4.19 -19.63
CA GLU A 88 -6.04 4.38 -19.99
C GLU A 88 -5.26 5.14 -18.90
N ASN A 89 -5.96 5.82 -18.00
CA ASN A 89 -5.36 6.51 -16.87
C ASN A 89 -5.04 5.51 -15.73
N ALA A 90 -3.77 5.47 -15.34
CA ALA A 90 -3.27 4.54 -14.32
C ALA A 90 -3.87 4.80 -12.93
N ASP A 91 -4.12 6.05 -12.54
CA ASP A 91 -4.74 6.36 -11.24
C ASP A 91 -6.22 5.98 -11.23
N GLU A 92 -6.92 6.15 -12.35
CA GLU A 92 -8.30 5.68 -12.47
C GLU A 92 -8.41 4.18 -12.32
N LYS A 93 -7.52 3.43 -12.98
CA LYS A 93 -7.39 1.99 -12.78
C LYS A 93 -7.04 1.62 -11.34
N TYR A 94 -6.17 2.38 -10.68
CA TYR A 94 -5.84 2.16 -9.27
C TYR A 94 -7.07 2.27 -8.37
N PHE A 95 -7.90 3.32 -8.51
CA PHE A 95 -9.11 3.44 -7.70
C PHE A 95 -10.16 2.36 -8.02
N ALA A 96 -10.26 1.91 -9.29
CA ALA A 96 -11.07 0.75 -9.64
C ALA A 96 -10.57 -0.54 -8.96
N TRP A 97 -9.25 -0.73 -8.93
CA TRP A 97 -8.62 -1.87 -8.29
C TRP A 97 -8.80 -1.85 -6.76
N ASN A 98 -8.64 -0.68 -6.13
CA ASN A 98 -8.91 -0.51 -4.70
C ASN A 98 -10.36 -0.82 -4.35
N ALA A 99 -11.33 -0.34 -5.14
CA ALA A 99 -12.74 -0.67 -4.94
C ALA A 99 -12.98 -2.19 -5.00
N LEU A 100 -12.38 -2.87 -5.97
CA LEU A 100 -12.44 -4.33 -6.10
C LEU A 100 -11.79 -5.05 -4.89
N GLN A 101 -10.60 -4.64 -4.46
CA GLN A 101 -9.90 -5.24 -3.32
C GLN A 101 -10.67 -5.05 -2.01
N PHE A 102 -11.13 -3.82 -1.78
CA PHE A 102 -11.90 -3.47 -0.60
C PHE A 102 -13.20 -4.29 -0.53
N CYS A 103 -13.93 -4.38 -1.64
CA CYS A 103 -15.21 -5.08 -1.71
C CYS A 103 -15.09 -6.60 -1.79
N ALA A 104 -13.92 -7.16 -2.10
CA ALA A 104 -13.71 -8.61 -2.16
C ALA A 104 -14.09 -9.30 -0.84
N ARG A 105 -13.95 -8.64 0.31
CA ARG A 105 -14.35 -9.19 1.61
C ARG A 105 -15.86 -9.43 1.74
N TYR A 106 -16.65 -8.61 1.07
CA TYR A 106 -18.12 -8.67 1.13
C TYR A 106 -18.72 -9.59 0.09
N ALA A 107 -18.01 -9.80 -1.02
CA ALA A 107 -18.45 -10.67 -2.10
C ALA A 107 -18.06 -12.15 -1.90
N LEU A 108 -17.11 -12.45 -0.99
CA LEU A 108 -16.60 -13.80 -0.78
C LEU A 108 -17.23 -14.45 0.46
N PRO A 109 -18.06 -15.51 0.31
CA PRO A 109 -18.65 -16.21 1.45
C PRO A 109 -17.57 -16.95 2.25
N GLY A 110 -17.54 -16.72 3.57
CA GLY A 110 -16.56 -17.29 4.49
C GLY A 110 -15.43 -16.31 4.78
N ARG A 111 -15.57 -15.58 5.89
CA ARG A 111 -14.67 -14.52 6.42
C ARG A 111 -13.22 -14.98 6.74
N GLY A 112 -12.79 -16.16 6.29
CA GLY A 112 -11.66 -16.89 6.86
C GLY A 112 -10.30 -16.62 6.22
N ASN A 113 -10.18 -16.36 4.92
CA ASN A 113 -8.86 -16.43 4.25
C ASN A 113 -8.65 -15.47 3.07
N VAL A 114 -9.53 -14.49 2.88
CA VAL A 114 -9.27 -13.44 1.88
C VAL A 114 -8.44 -12.39 2.59
N ILE A 115 -7.17 -12.28 2.20
CA ILE A 115 -6.30 -11.19 2.63
C ILE A 115 -6.94 -9.91 2.11
N VAL A 116 -7.75 -9.28 2.95
CA VAL A 116 -8.19 -7.91 2.75
C VAL A 116 -6.93 -7.08 2.95
N VAL A 117 -6.40 -6.55 1.86
CA VAL A 117 -5.43 -5.46 1.97
C VAL A 117 -6.25 -4.29 2.48
N LEU A 118 -6.15 -4.02 3.77
CA LEU A 118 -6.75 -2.84 4.38
C LEU A 118 -6.18 -1.60 3.69
N PRO A 119 -6.98 -0.53 3.49
CA PRO A 119 -6.46 0.74 3.01
C PRO A 119 -5.33 1.27 3.92
N LYS A 120 -4.58 2.22 3.36
CA LYS A 120 -3.18 2.52 3.69
C LYS A 120 -3.02 3.35 4.99
N SER A 121 -2.38 2.73 6.01
CA SER A 121 -1.79 3.31 7.26
C SER A 121 -2.74 3.96 8.29
N PRO A 122 -2.45 3.98 9.63
CA PRO A 122 -1.30 3.47 10.43
C PRO A 122 -1.56 2.06 11.03
N PRO A 123 -0.66 1.42 11.81
CA PRO A 123 -0.86 0.05 12.31
C PRO A 123 -2.14 -0.10 13.16
N TYR A 124 -3.22 -0.54 12.51
CA TYR A 124 -4.56 -0.71 13.07
C TYR A 124 -4.65 -1.71 14.24
N LYS A 125 -3.56 -2.43 14.53
CA LYS A 125 -3.44 -3.25 15.74
C LYS A 125 -3.52 -2.44 17.05
N LEU A 126 -3.40 -1.12 17.00
CA LEU A 126 -3.56 -0.23 18.16
C LEU A 126 -5.01 0.18 18.44
N LEU A 127 -5.94 -0.17 17.55
CA LEU A 127 -7.34 0.24 17.62
C LEU A 127 -8.21 -0.90 18.14
N ASP A 128 -7.92 -1.45 19.31
CA ASP A 128 -8.98 -2.14 20.05
C ASP A 128 -9.86 -1.05 20.68
N GLY A 129 -10.76 -0.47 19.87
CA GLY A 129 -11.76 0.46 20.36
C GLY A 129 -12.55 -0.17 21.52
N PRO A 130 -13.07 0.63 22.47
CA PRO A 130 -13.75 0.13 23.64
C PRO A 130 -14.83 -0.88 23.24
N ALA A 131 -15.01 -1.95 24.03
CA ALA A 131 -15.96 -3.04 23.77
C ALA A 131 -17.41 -2.57 23.47
N ASN A 132 -17.74 -1.34 23.84
CA ASN A 132 -19.03 -0.69 23.61
C ASN A 132 -19.23 -0.15 22.18
N SER A 133 -18.24 -0.24 21.30
CA SER A 133 -18.32 0.21 19.90
C SER A 133 -19.03 -0.78 18.97
N ALA A 134 -19.42 -1.97 19.46
CA ALA A 134 -20.04 -3.01 18.64
C ALA A 134 -21.25 -2.54 17.79
N PRO A 135 -22.20 -1.74 18.30
CA PRO A 135 -23.31 -1.25 17.48
C PRO A 135 -22.87 -0.34 16.32
N SER A 136 -21.93 0.58 16.57
CA SER A 136 -21.39 1.47 15.54
C SER A 136 -20.55 0.72 14.50
N ARG A 137 -19.81 -0.31 14.94
CA ARG A 137 -19.08 -1.22 14.04
C ARG A 137 -20.04 -1.99 13.12
N ASP A 138 -21.14 -2.50 13.65
CA ASP A 138 -22.17 -3.19 12.86
C ASP A 138 -22.84 -2.24 11.85
N ILE A 139 -23.06 -0.98 12.21
CA ILE A 139 -23.59 0.04 11.28
C ILE A 139 -22.57 0.30 10.16
N ALA A 140 -21.31 0.55 10.49
CA ALA A 140 -20.26 0.77 9.50
C ALA A 140 -20.08 -0.44 8.57
N ASP A 141 -20.10 -1.67 9.11
CA ASP A 141 -20.01 -2.88 8.30
C ASP A 141 -21.18 -3.02 7.34
N ARG A 142 -22.41 -2.74 7.78
CA ARG A 142 -23.60 -2.73 6.90
C ARG A 142 -23.51 -1.65 5.82
N ASN A 143 -23.06 -0.45 6.18
CA ASN A 143 -22.91 0.65 5.23
C ASN A 143 -21.90 0.28 4.14
N LEU A 144 -20.73 -0.21 4.52
CA LEU A 144 -19.69 -0.64 3.58
C LEU A 144 -20.12 -1.85 2.74
N ALA A 145 -20.83 -2.81 3.34
CA ALA A 145 -21.43 -3.93 2.60
C ALA A 145 -22.42 -3.43 1.54
N ALA A 146 -23.24 -2.43 1.86
CA ALA A 146 -24.16 -1.81 0.92
C ALA A 146 -23.41 -1.12 -0.24
N ARG A 147 -22.33 -0.38 0.06
CA ARG A 147 -21.46 0.23 -0.98
C ARG A 147 -20.84 -0.81 -1.92
N CYS A 148 -20.63 -2.03 -1.42
CA CYS A 148 -20.03 -3.14 -2.16
C CYS A 148 -21.04 -4.10 -2.81
N ALA A 149 -22.34 -3.85 -2.68
CA ALA A 149 -23.39 -4.79 -3.09
C ALA A 149 -23.28 -5.22 -4.57
N GLY A 150 -22.83 -4.35 -5.47
CA GLY A 150 -22.66 -4.68 -6.90
C GLY A 150 -21.66 -5.80 -7.18
N PHE A 151 -20.68 -6.04 -6.29
CA PHE A 151 -19.71 -7.13 -6.45
C PHE A 151 -20.25 -8.51 -6.07
N THR A 152 -21.39 -8.59 -5.37
CA THR A 152 -21.99 -9.87 -4.94
C THR A 152 -22.44 -10.77 -6.10
N ASN A 153 -22.62 -10.20 -7.28
CA ASN A 153 -22.95 -10.93 -8.51
C ASN A 153 -21.73 -11.58 -9.19
N MET A 154 -20.51 -11.26 -8.76
CA MET A 154 -19.29 -11.86 -9.32
C MET A 154 -18.99 -13.19 -8.62
N THR A 155 -18.58 -14.20 -9.40
CA THR A 155 -18.10 -15.45 -8.82
C THR A 155 -16.75 -15.22 -8.13
N VAL A 156 -16.43 -16.06 -7.15
CA VAL A 156 -15.13 -16.03 -6.44
C VAL A 156 -13.96 -16.06 -7.42
N ASP A 157 -14.03 -16.93 -8.42
CA ASP A 157 -12.97 -17.09 -9.41
C ASP A 157 -12.87 -15.88 -10.34
N ALA A 158 -14.00 -15.27 -10.71
CA ALA A 158 -13.99 -14.02 -11.48
C ALA A 158 -13.38 -12.88 -10.68
N LEU A 159 -13.73 -12.71 -9.40
CA LEU A 159 -13.13 -11.69 -8.52
C LEU A 159 -11.62 -11.88 -8.39
N LYS A 160 -11.15 -13.12 -8.17
CA LYS A 160 -9.72 -13.42 -8.06
C LYS A 160 -8.98 -13.16 -9.37
N ALA A 161 -9.55 -13.59 -10.49
CA ALA A 161 -8.97 -13.39 -11.81
C ALA A 161 -8.85 -11.90 -12.14
N GLU A 162 -9.93 -11.15 -11.91
CA GLU A 162 -9.97 -9.70 -12.14
C GLU A 162 -8.97 -8.97 -11.23
N ASN A 163 -8.96 -9.28 -9.93
CA ASN A 163 -8.04 -8.64 -8.98
C ASN A 163 -6.57 -8.88 -9.38
N LYS A 164 -6.25 -10.07 -9.88
CA LYS A 164 -4.92 -10.40 -10.38
C LYS A 164 -4.59 -9.64 -11.68
N ALA A 165 -5.54 -9.60 -12.63
CA ALA A 165 -5.34 -8.93 -13.91
C ALA A 165 -5.16 -7.42 -13.73
N LEU A 166 -6.15 -6.77 -13.10
CA LEU A 166 -6.14 -5.33 -12.87
C LEU A 166 -5.01 -4.90 -11.93
N GLY A 167 -4.72 -5.70 -10.89
CA GLY A 167 -3.59 -5.41 -9.99
C GLY A 167 -2.24 -5.45 -10.69
N LYS A 168 -2.05 -6.35 -11.67
CA LYS A 168 -0.82 -6.37 -12.48
C LYS A 168 -0.73 -5.13 -13.36
N GLU A 169 -1.84 -4.67 -13.93
CA GLU A 169 -1.85 -3.42 -14.72
C GLU A 169 -1.51 -2.21 -13.85
N VAL A 170 -2.11 -2.10 -12.66
CA VAL A 170 -1.84 -1.00 -11.73
C VAL A 170 -0.40 -1.00 -11.24
N GLN A 171 0.16 -2.16 -10.87
CA GLN A 171 1.55 -2.27 -10.42
C GLN A 171 2.57 -1.89 -11.51
N ASN A 172 2.25 -2.17 -12.77
CA ASN A 172 3.11 -1.84 -13.91
C ASN A 172 2.84 -0.45 -14.49
N GLY A 173 1.67 0.14 -14.23
CA GLY A 173 1.26 1.45 -14.73
C GLY A 173 1.82 2.61 -13.91
N ASP A 174 1.80 3.82 -14.45
CA ASP A 174 2.37 5.02 -13.82
C ASP A 174 1.40 5.77 -12.90
N SER A 175 0.81 5.03 -11.96
CA SER A 175 -0.03 5.60 -10.90
C SER A 175 0.82 6.07 -9.72
N TYR A 176 0.62 7.31 -9.30
CA TYR A 176 1.21 7.83 -8.07
C TYR A 176 0.49 7.30 -6.82
N ALA A 177 -0.81 7.03 -6.91
CA ALA A 177 -1.53 6.40 -5.82
C ALA A 177 -1.06 4.94 -5.58
N ALA A 178 -0.53 4.26 -6.61
CA ALA A 178 0.03 2.91 -6.51
C ALA A 178 1.51 2.85 -6.11
N ILE A 179 2.15 3.97 -5.74
CA ILE A 179 3.60 4.07 -5.59
C ILE A 179 4.19 3.10 -4.56
N GLU A 180 3.45 2.84 -3.48
CA GLU A 180 3.85 1.92 -2.40
C GLU A 180 4.25 0.54 -2.93
N TYR A 181 3.47 -0.02 -3.85
CA TYR A 181 3.76 -1.35 -4.42
C TYR A 181 5.05 -1.36 -5.22
N LYS A 182 5.32 -0.26 -5.94
CA LYS A 182 6.58 -0.08 -6.68
C LYS A 182 7.76 0.09 -5.72
N LEU A 183 7.60 0.87 -4.65
CA LEU A 183 8.63 1.06 -3.63
C LEU A 183 8.98 -0.25 -2.93
N ILE A 184 7.98 -1.04 -2.51
CA ILE A 184 8.18 -2.38 -1.93
C ILE A 184 8.90 -3.30 -2.92
N ALA A 185 8.53 -3.26 -4.21
CA ALA A 185 9.16 -4.10 -5.22
C ALA A 185 10.64 -3.71 -5.45
N LEU A 186 10.93 -2.40 -5.50
CA LEU A 186 12.29 -1.88 -5.68
C LEU A 186 13.18 -2.17 -4.47
N ASP A 187 12.65 -2.03 -3.26
CA ASP A 187 13.37 -2.35 -2.03
C ASP A 187 13.75 -3.84 -1.97
N LYS A 188 12.80 -4.74 -2.30
CA LYS A 188 13.05 -6.20 -2.37
C LYS A 188 14.17 -6.62 -3.31
N ILE A 189 14.41 -5.86 -4.39
CA ILE A 189 15.48 -6.13 -5.36
C ILE A 189 16.71 -5.23 -5.15
N GLY A 190 16.79 -4.50 -4.04
CA GLY A 190 17.94 -3.69 -3.66
C GLY A 190 18.14 -2.41 -4.47
N LYS A 191 17.15 -1.96 -5.24
CA LYS A 191 17.22 -0.76 -6.07
C LYS A 191 16.85 0.51 -5.30
N LYS A 192 17.64 0.82 -4.27
CA LYS A 192 17.35 1.93 -3.34
C LYS A 192 17.33 3.31 -4.00
N ASP A 193 18.21 3.59 -4.96
CA ASP A 193 18.25 4.89 -5.64
C ASP A 193 17.00 5.13 -6.50
N GLU A 194 16.53 4.09 -7.19
CA GLU A 194 15.28 4.13 -7.96
C GLU A 194 14.07 4.34 -7.03
N ALA A 195 14.07 3.69 -5.85
CA ALA A 195 13.02 3.87 -4.84
C ALA A 195 13.00 5.31 -4.29
N HIS A 196 14.17 5.90 -3.96
CA HIS A 196 14.26 7.29 -3.51
C HIS A 196 13.78 8.27 -4.58
N LEU A 197 14.21 8.09 -5.82
CA LEU A 197 13.76 8.93 -6.93
C LEU A 197 12.24 8.85 -7.10
N LEU A 198 11.67 7.66 -6.98
CA LEU A 198 10.24 7.42 -7.10
C LEU A 198 9.46 8.06 -5.95
N ALA A 199 9.94 7.90 -4.71
CA ALA A 199 9.33 8.50 -3.52
C ALA A 199 9.37 10.03 -3.57
N LYS A 200 10.52 10.62 -3.92
CA LYS A 200 10.66 12.05 -4.19
C LYS A 200 9.66 12.52 -5.25
N ASN A 201 9.50 11.75 -6.32
CA ASN A 201 8.60 12.11 -7.40
C ASN A 201 7.13 12.11 -6.98
N ALA A 202 6.71 11.15 -6.15
CA ALA A 202 5.39 11.13 -5.54
C ALA A 202 5.21 12.28 -4.53
N PHE A 203 6.22 12.59 -3.71
CA PHE A 203 6.17 13.73 -2.79
C PHE A 203 5.93 15.05 -3.54
N LEU A 204 6.70 15.27 -4.61
CA LEU A 204 6.61 16.47 -5.44
C LEU A 204 5.31 16.57 -6.27
N SER A 205 4.54 15.48 -6.40
CA SER A 205 3.21 15.53 -7.04
C SER A 205 2.19 16.30 -6.21
N GLN A 206 2.38 16.36 -4.88
CA GLN A 206 1.43 16.92 -3.91
C GLN A 206 0.02 16.28 -4.00
N GLU A 207 -0.07 15.06 -4.54
CA GLU A 207 -1.30 14.28 -4.62
C GLU A 207 -1.56 13.56 -3.29
N PRO A 208 -2.72 13.75 -2.64
CA PRO A 208 -2.94 13.27 -1.29
C PRO A 208 -2.77 11.75 -1.11
N ASP A 209 -3.35 10.92 -1.98
CA ASP A 209 -3.19 9.46 -1.89
C ASP A 209 -1.76 9.01 -2.20
N ALA A 210 -1.03 9.76 -3.03
CA ALA A 210 0.38 9.49 -3.29
C ALA A 210 1.23 9.77 -2.04
N ILE A 211 0.96 10.88 -1.34
CA ILE A 211 1.57 11.19 -0.04
C ILE A 211 1.26 10.08 0.97
N VAL A 212 0.00 9.68 1.16
CA VAL A 212 -0.33 8.58 2.08
C VAL A 212 0.39 7.29 1.71
N ALA A 213 0.48 6.95 0.42
CA ALA A 213 1.17 5.76 -0.05
C ALA A 213 2.68 5.76 0.21
N LEU A 214 3.29 6.90 0.55
CA LEU A 214 4.69 6.96 0.99
C LEU A 214 4.87 6.58 2.47
N THR A 215 3.81 6.55 3.29
CA THR A 215 3.92 6.40 4.75
C THR A 215 4.82 5.22 5.16
N GLY A 216 4.57 4.02 4.63
CA GLY A 216 5.37 2.84 4.98
C GLY A 216 6.84 2.95 4.57
N TYR A 217 7.11 3.57 3.42
CA TYR A 217 8.48 3.81 2.95
C TYR A 217 9.19 4.86 3.82
N MET A 218 8.50 5.94 4.18
CA MET A 218 9.01 6.99 5.06
C MET A 218 9.34 6.46 6.45
N GLN A 219 8.51 5.57 7.00
CA GLN A 219 8.79 4.90 8.28
C GLN A 219 10.12 4.15 8.25
N THR A 220 10.37 3.38 7.19
CA THR A 220 11.67 2.70 7.01
C THR A 220 12.84 3.69 6.97
N LEU A 221 12.69 4.82 6.28
CA LEU A 221 13.74 5.85 6.22
C LEU A 221 14.00 6.52 7.58
N TRP A 222 12.95 6.83 8.33
CA TRP A 222 13.08 7.44 9.65
C TRP A 222 13.72 6.48 10.65
N ASP A 223 13.31 5.20 10.62
CA ASP A 223 13.87 4.17 11.48
C ASP A 223 15.36 3.94 11.13
N ASP A 224 15.72 3.82 9.84
CA ASP A 224 17.12 3.69 9.40
C ASP A 224 17.99 4.88 9.85
N ALA A 225 17.45 6.10 9.85
CA ALA A 225 18.15 7.30 10.30
C ALA A 225 18.36 7.31 11.83
N GLU A 226 17.39 6.85 12.60
CA GLU A 226 17.50 6.74 14.06
C GLU A 226 18.50 5.65 14.46
N HIS A 227 18.48 4.48 13.82
CA HIS A 227 19.41 3.38 14.11
C HIS A 227 20.86 3.74 13.79
N LYS A 228 21.10 4.55 12.75
CA LYS A 228 22.44 5.08 12.45
C LYS A 228 22.97 6.03 13.51
N ASN A 229 22.08 6.67 14.28
CA ASN A 229 22.45 7.64 15.30
C ASN A 229 22.62 7.01 16.69
N THR A 230 22.07 5.82 16.95
CA THR A 230 22.06 5.23 18.30
C THR A 230 23.09 4.13 18.56
N ASN A 231 23.77 3.55 17.57
CA ASN A 231 24.73 2.44 17.76
C ASN A 231 24.19 1.26 18.61
N GLU A 232 22.87 1.18 18.79
CA GLU A 232 22.21 0.15 19.59
C GLU A 232 21.57 -0.86 18.63
N ASN A 233 22.06 -2.11 18.69
CA ASN A 233 21.40 -3.24 18.06
C ASN A 233 20.14 -3.55 18.88
N ILE A 234 19.03 -2.91 18.54
CA ILE A 234 17.73 -3.23 19.15
C ILE A 234 17.31 -4.60 18.60
N GLU A 235 17.44 -5.64 19.42
CA GLU A 235 16.77 -6.91 19.16
C GLU A 235 15.26 -6.65 19.12
N VAL A 236 14.61 -7.01 18.00
CA VAL A 236 13.15 -6.97 17.83
C VAL A 236 12.49 -7.99 18.77
N LYS A 237 12.43 -7.68 20.06
CA LYS A 237 11.76 -8.45 21.11
C LYS A 237 10.78 -7.54 21.84
N ASP A 238 9.61 -7.39 21.23
CA ASP A 238 8.28 -7.34 21.84
C ASP A 238 7.36 -6.49 20.96
N LEU A 239 6.56 -7.17 20.14
CA LEU A 239 5.46 -6.58 19.37
C LEU A 239 4.27 -6.12 20.24
N GLN A 240 4.41 -6.12 21.58
CA GLN A 240 3.35 -5.80 22.53
C GLN A 240 3.37 -4.35 23.03
N SER A 241 4.39 -3.55 22.69
CA SER A 241 4.43 -2.11 23.00
C SER A 241 4.90 -1.29 21.80
N VAL A 242 4.33 -1.55 20.62
CA VAL A 242 4.53 -0.68 19.46
C VAL A 242 4.03 0.72 19.84
N LYS A 243 4.96 1.61 20.18
CA LYS A 243 4.62 3.01 20.47
C LYS A 243 3.91 3.60 19.24
N PRO A 244 2.89 4.44 19.44
CA PRO A 244 2.29 5.18 18.34
C PRO A 244 3.37 5.97 17.58
N ASP A 245 3.47 5.76 16.27
CA ASP A 245 4.39 6.53 15.42
C ASP A 245 3.73 7.85 15.02
N THR A 246 3.93 8.88 15.84
CA THR A 246 3.41 10.24 15.64
C THR A 246 3.88 10.86 14.32
N ARG A 247 5.05 10.43 13.78
CA ARG A 247 5.56 10.88 12.48
C ARG A 247 4.67 10.35 11.35
N ALA A 248 4.37 9.06 11.36
CA ALA A 248 3.49 8.44 10.36
C ALA A 248 2.05 8.97 10.47
N MET A 249 1.54 9.14 11.69
CA MET A 249 0.22 9.72 11.94
C MET A 249 0.13 11.17 11.43
N GLY A 250 1.11 12.02 11.77
CA GLY A 250 1.17 13.40 11.30
C GLY A 250 1.31 13.49 9.77
N PHE A 251 2.06 12.57 9.16
CA PHE A 251 2.21 12.50 7.70
C PHE A 251 0.90 12.12 6.99
N HIS A 252 0.12 11.20 7.57
CA HIS A 252 -1.21 10.87 7.08
C HIS A 252 -2.18 12.06 7.23
N LEU A 253 -2.18 12.75 8.37
CA LEU A 253 -2.99 13.97 8.57
C LEU A 253 -2.61 15.10 7.60
N ALA A 254 -1.33 15.21 7.24
CA ALA A 254 -0.90 16.17 6.23
C ALA A 254 -1.54 15.88 4.86
N ALA A 255 -1.74 14.62 4.50
CA ALA A 255 -2.48 14.27 3.28
C ALA A 255 -3.96 14.65 3.36
N CYS A 256 -4.59 14.53 4.53
CA CYS A 256 -5.95 15.05 4.78
C CYS A 256 -6.03 16.55 4.46
N ASP A 257 -5.09 17.35 5.00
CA ASP A 257 -5.02 18.80 4.76
C ASP A 257 -4.69 19.17 3.30
N LEU A 258 -4.15 18.23 2.52
CA LEU A 258 -3.87 18.39 1.09
C LEU A 258 -5.03 17.96 0.19
N GLY A 259 -6.11 17.40 0.76
CA GLY A 259 -7.35 17.09 0.05
C GLY A 259 -7.79 15.62 0.07
N LEU A 260 -7.11 14.75 0.84
CA LEU A 260 -7.63 13.41 1.10
C LEU A 260 -8.88 13.51 1.98
N ASP A 261 -9.96 12.81 1.62
CA ASP A 261 -11.15 12.77 2.46
C ASP A 261 -10.91 11.88 3.67
N CYS A 262 -10.72 12.53 4.82
CA CYS A 262 -10.52 11.90 6.13
C CYS A 262 -11.72 12.08 7.06
N SER A 263 -12.90 12.33 6.49
CA SER A 263 -14.15 12.45 7.23
C SER A 263 -14.62 11.10 7.78
N ALA A 264 -15.52 11.12 8.77
CA ALA A 264 -16.07 9.93 9.42
C ALA A 264 -16.75 8.93 8.45
N HIS A 265 -17.14 9.39 7.26
CA HIS A 265 -17.87 8.62 6.25
C HIS A 265 -17.03 8.27 5.01
N ALA A 266 -15.75 8.65 5.01
CA ALA A 266 -14.81 8.20 4.00
C ALA A 266 -14.70 6.67 4.04
N VAL A 267 -14.63 6.02 2.88
CA VAL A 267 -14.53 4.55 2.76
C VAL A 267 -13.42 3.99 3.63
N ASP A 268 -12.25 4.65 3.63
CA ASP A 268 -11.11 4.16 4.39
C ASP A 268 -11.31 4.33 5.91
N VAL A 269 -11.93 5.43 6.36
CA VAL A 269 -12.24 5.69 7.77
C VAL A 269 -13.33 4.76 8.29
N GLU A 270 -14.41 4.55 7.53
CA GLU A 270 -15.42 3.54 7.87
C GLU A 270 -14.79 2.14 7.89
N GLY A 271 -13.86 1.87 6.96
CA GLY A 271 -13.06 0.66 6.93
C GLY A 271 -12.34 0.43 8.26
N MET A 272 -11.65 1.46 8.78
CA MET A 272 -10.98 1.40 10.08
C MET A 272 -11.94 1.04 11.22
N CYS A 273 -13.13 1.65 11.26
CA CYS A 273 -14.15 1.33 12.27
C CYS A 273 -14.50 -0.17 12.28
N VAL A 274 -14.68 -0.80 11.11
CA VAL A 274 -14.97 -2.25 11.03
C VAL A 274 -13.85 -3.12 11.61
N TYR A 275 -12.59 -2.66 11.56
CA TYR A 275 -11.42 -3.40 12.03
C TYR A 275 -10.98 -3.09 13.46
N GLY A 276 -11.86 -2.49 14.25
CA GLY A 276 -11.59 -2.18 15.65
C GLY A 276 -11.48 -0.68 15.92
N GLY A 277 -11.28 0.12 14.87
CA GLY A 277 -11.18 1.58 14.91
C GLY A 277 -12.31 2.29 15.60
N SER A 278 -12.04 3.55 15.94
CA SER A 278 -13.07 4.47 16.36
C SER A 278 -14.03 4.74 15.21
N CYS A 279 -15.33 4.70 15.52
CA CYS A 279 -16.41 4.87 14.55
C CYS A 279 -16.95 6.30 14.61
N GLU A 280 -17.52 6.77 13.50
CA GLU A 280 -18.29 8.03 13.41
C GLU A 280 -17.49 9.30 13.75
N MET A 281 -16.16 9.25 13.63
CA MET A 281 -15.29 10.41 13.87
C MET A 281 -14.25 10.56 12.77
N PRO A 282 -13.83 11.80 12.46
CA PRO A 282 -12.79 12.03 11.47
C PRO A 282 -11.45 11.46 11.94
N MET A 283 -10.55 11.19 10.99
CA MET A 283 -9.26 10.55 11.25
C MET A 283 -8.47 11.21 12.38
N GLU A 284 -8.37 12.55 12.39
CA GLU A 284 -7.62 13.28 13.43
C GLU A 284 -8.13 12.99 14.84
N GLU A 285 -9.46 13.00 15.03
CA GLU A 285 -10.06 12.74 16.33
C GLU A 285 -9.93 11.26 16.72
N ALA A 286 -9.98 10.34 15.74
CA ALA A 286 -9.70 8.93 15.98
C ALA A 286 -8.25 8.70 16.45
N LEU A 287 -7.27 9.37 15.84
CA LEU A 287 -5.86 9.26 16.23
C LEU A 287 -5.61 9.86 17.61
N LYS A 288 -6.22 11.01 17.94
CA LYS A 288 -6.10 11.63 19.27
C LYS A 288 -6.51 10.70 20.41
N GLN A 289 -7.47 9.80 20.20
CA GLN A 289 -7.89 8.84 21.22
C GLN A 289 -6.81 7.81 21.59
N LEU A 290 -5.77 7.66 20.78
CA LEU A 290 -4.68 6.69 20.98
C LEU A 290 -3.46 7.29 21.64
N LEU A 291 -3.44 8.61 21.84
CA LEU A 291 -2.24 9.37 22.16
C LEU A 291 -2.38 10.07 23.50
N THR A 292 -1.27 10.17 24.21
CA THR A 292 -1.14 11.09 25.35
C THR A 292 -1.15 12.55 24.87
N PRO A 293 -1.43 13.54 25.73
CA PRO A 293 -1.41 14.95 25.33
C PRO A 293 -0.11 15.40 24.64
N ALA A 294 1.04 14.93 25.12
CA ALA A 294 2.33 15.25 24.51
C ALA A 294 2.51 14.62 23.12
N GLU A 295 2.01 13.41 22.90
CA GLU A 295 2.04 12.74 21.60
C GLU A 295 1.04 13.37 20.62
N ILE A 296 -0.10 13.87 21.11
CA ILE A 296 -1.04 14.67 20.29
C ILE A 296 -0.34 15.93 19.80
N ASP A 297 0.30 16.68 20.69
CA ASP A 297 1.02 17.90 20.32
C ASP A 297 2.14 17.62 19.31
N ASP A 298 2.93 16.55 19.51
CA ASP A 298 3.95 16.14 18.55
C ASP A 298 3.34 15.75 17.20
N MET A 299 2.30 14.91 17.16
CA MET A 299 1.62 14.52 15.92
C MET A 299 1.09 15.73 15.14
N LEU A 300 0.47 16.70 15.82
CA LEU A 300 -0.06 17.92 15.18
C LEU A 300 1.06 18.84 14.67
N ASN A 301 2.15 18.98 15.43
CA ASN A 301 3.34 19.70 14.97
C ASN A 301 3.95 19.03 13.73
N LYS A 302 4.00 17.70 13.69
CA LYS A 302 4.46 16.93 12.53
C LYS A 302 3.54 17.12 11.33
N ARG A 303 2.22 17.08 11.51
CA ARG A 303 1.23 17.41 10.47
C ARG A 303 1.54 18.75 9.84
N ASP A 304 1.62 19.81 10.64
CA ASP A 304 1.83 21.17 10.16
C ASP A 304 3.17 21.31 9.44
N PHE A 305 4.23 20.70 9.97
CA PHE A 305 5.55 20.62 9.33
C PHE A 305 5.48 19.93 7.95
N TYR A 306 4.85 18.76 7.86
CA TYR A 306 4.74 18.03 6.59
C TYR A 306 3.88 18.77 5.57
N VAL A 307 2.78 19.39 5.98
CA VAL A 307 1.97 20.23 5.07
C VAL A 307 2.81 21.35 4.46
N GLN A 308 3.62 22.03 5.27
CA GLN A 308 4.51 23.09 4.79
C GLN A 308 5.58 22.53 3.85
N ALA A 309 6.25 21.45 4.23
CA ALA A 309 7.30 20.82 3.42
C ALA A 309 6.75 20.34 2.06
N ILE A 310 5.57 19.72 2.02
CA ILE A 310 4.94 19.23 0.79
C ILE A 310 4.57 20.42 -0.12
N LYS A 311 3.94 21.46 0.43
CA LYS A 311 3.59 22.68 -0.34
C LYS A 311 4.82 23.39 -0.89
N ALA A 312 5.91 23.43 -0.13
CA ALA A 312 7.19 24.01 -0.55
C ALA A 312 8.00 23.10 -1.49
N GLY A 313 7.64 21.82 -1.61
CA GLY A 313 8.43 20.83 -2.33
C GLY A 313 9.76 20.48 -1.64
N ASP A 314 9.88 20.72 -0.33
CA ASP A 314 11.08 20.45 0.47
C ASP A 314 11.12 18.99 0.92
N TYR A 315 11.35 18.09 -0.05
CA TYR A 315 11.45 16.66 0.19
C TYR A 315 12.64 16.30 1.11
N LYS A 316 13.70 17.12 1.11
CA LYS A 316 14.88 16.89 1.97
C LYS A 316 14.54 17.07 3.45
N ALA A 317 13.70 18.06 3.78
CA ALA A 317 13.27 18.29 5.15
C ALA A 317 12.55 17.08 5.77
N VAL A 318 11.86 16.28 4.95
CA VAL A 318 11.15 15.07 5.42
C VAL A 318 12.01 13.81 5.39
N GLY A 319 13.24 13.88 4.87
CA GLY A 319 14.18 12.75 4.78
C GLY A 319 14.21 12.02 3.43
N LEU A 320 13.73 12.63 2.34
CA LEU A 320 13.78 12.11 0.96
C LEU A 320 14.93 12.70 0.13
#